data_AF-A0A060Z8X5-F1
#
_entry.id   AF-A0A060Z8X5-F1
#
_cell.length_a   1.000
_cell.length_b   1.000
_cell.length_c   1.000
_cell.angle_alpha   90.00
_cell.angle_beta   90.00
_cell.angle_gamma   90.00
#
_symmetry.space_group_name_H-M   'P 1'
#
loop_
_entity.id
_entity.type
_entity.pdbx_description
1 polymer ?
#
loop_
_entity_poly.entity_id
_entity_poly.type
_entity_poly.pdbx_seq_one_letter_code
_entity_poly.pdbx_strand_id
1 'polypeptide(L)'
;MAVWFTFIIAFSTTILTQVFGSGVFELDLHEFTNSKGFLANGNSCRLNCRTFFRVCLKNYQAVVSPGDCIFGSAVTPVLGTNSFSVKNGGTFGRPIRLPFNFGWPGSFSMIIEAWYSPSADLPVGKSIYSTPQEGALYAHFTNRSPLTNAPLTNLINNQYHLTIID
;
A
#
# COMPACT_ATOMS: atom_id res chain seq x y z
N MET A 1 -53.93 -14.54 -9.95
CA MET A 1 -53.62 -13.15 -9.54
C MET A 1 -52.63 -13.08 -8.38
N ALA A 2 -52.73 -13.92 -7.34
CA ALA A 2 -51.80 -13.91 -6.20
C ALA A 2 -50.32 -14.23 -6.52
N VAL A 3 -50.08 -15.09 -7.51
CA VAL A 3 -48.73 -15.57 -7.88
C VAL A 3 -47.82 -14.43 -8.39
N TRP A 4 -48.40 -13.45 -9.10
CA TRP A 4 -47.64 -12.29 -9.57
C TRP A 4 -47.20 -11.40 -8.40
N PHE A 5 -48.09 -11.14 -7.43
CA PHE A 5 -47.72 -10.36 -6.24
C PHE A 5 -46.61 -11.03 -5.44
N THR A 6 -46.63 -12.36 -5.29
CA THR A 6 -45.54 -13.07 -4.62
C THR A 6 -44.21 -13.00 -5.38
N PHE A 7 -44.23 -13.03 -6.72
CA PHE A 7 -43.02 -12.83 -7.53
C PHE A 7 -42.47 -11.40 -7.43
N ILE A 8 -43.34 -10.38 -7.46
CA ILE A 8 -42.92 -8.99 -7.27
C ILE A 8 -42.32 -8.80 -5.88
N ILE A 9 -42.97 -9.32 -4.83
CA ILE A 9 -42.49 -9.19 -3.46
C ILE A 9 -41.14 -9.91 -3.32
N ALA A 10 -41.01 -11.13 -3.83
CA ALA A 10 -39.75 -11.88 -3.79
C ALA A 10 -38.62 -11.20 -4.57
N PHE A 11 -38.91 -10.61 -5.74
CA PHE A 11 -37.93 -9.88 -6.53
C PHE A 11 -37.56 -8.55 -5.88
N SER A 12 -38.51 -7.88 -5.23
CA SER A 12 -38.26 -6.64 -4.50
C SER A 12 -37.42 -6.90 -3.24
N THR A 13 -37.70 -7.97 -2.49
CA THR A 13 -36.91 -8.29 -1.28
C THR A 13 -35.48 -8.68 -1.62
N THR A 14 -35.23 -9.43 -2.70
CA THR A 14 -33.86 -9.78 -3.11
C THR A 14 -33.04 -8.58 -3.59
N ILE A 15 -33.68 -7.63 -4.28
CA ILE A 15 -33.04 -6.36 -4.67
C ILE A 15 -32.71 -5.51 -3.43
N LEU A 16 -33.57 -5.51 -2.41
CA LEU A 16 -33.38 -4.73 -1.18
C LEU A 16 -32.33 -5.33 -0.22
N THR A 17 -31.96 -6.60 -0.36
CA THR A 17 -30.99 -7.27 0.53
C THR A 17 -29.52 -7.12 0.13
N GLN A 18 -29.18 -6.25 -0.82
CA GLN A 18 -27.78 -6.02 -1.18
C GLN A 18 -27.04 -5.27 -0.07
N VAL A 19 -26.23 -5.99 0.70
CA VAL A 19 -25.35 -5.42 1.73
C VAL A 19 -24.05 -4.99 1.05
N PHE A 20 -23.86 -3.68 0.91
CA PHE A 20 -22.59 -3.11 0.46
C PHE A 20 -21.67 -2.92 1.67
N GLY A 21 -20.52 -3.58 1.67
CA GLY A 21 -19.43 -3.28 2.59
C GLY A 21 -18.62 -2.11 2.05
N SER A 22 -18.26 -1.14 2.89
CA SER A 22 -17.31 -0.10 2.52
C SER A 22 -16.43 0.23 3.72
N GLY A 23 -15.21 0.69 3.44
CA GLY A 23 -14.26 1.05 4.48
C GLY A 23 -12.98 1.64 3.92
N VAL A 24 -12.05 1.93 4.81
CA VAL A 24 -10.72 2.46 4.47
C VAL A 24 -9.69 1.62 5.22
N PHE A 25 -8.72 1.09 4.48
CA PHE A 25 -7.52 0.53 5.06
C PHE A 25 -6.49 1.64 5.22
N GLU A 26 -6.02 1.86 6.45
CA GLU A 26 -5.00 2.86 6.77
C GLU A 26 -3.66 2.18 7.01
N LEU A 27 -2.58 2.78 6.52
CA LEU A 27 -1.22 2.30 6.72
C LEU A 27 -0.34 3.44 7.20
N ASP A 28 0.23 3.28 8.39
CA ASP A 28 1.16 4.25 8.96
C ASP A 28 2.61 3.84 8.73
N LEU A 29 3.32 4.64 7.92
CA LEU A 29 4.76 4.52 7.71
C LEU A 29 5.49 5.24 8.85
N HIS A 30 6.21 4.50 9.68
CA HIS A 30 6.90 5.08 10.84
C HIS A 30 8.35 5.46 10.55
N GLU A 31 9.08 4.56 9.92
CA GLU A 31 10.51 4.73 9.69
C GLU A 31 10.93 4.04 8.40
N PHE A 32 11.73 4.74 7.60
CA PHE A 32 12.43 4.18 6.45
C PHE A 32 13.90 4.57 6.54
N THR A 33 14.79 3.59 6.40
CA THR A 33 16.23 3.86 6.36
C THR A 33 16.85 3.37 5.05
N ASN A 34 17.69 4.22 4.46
CA ASN A 34 18.61 3.88 3.38
C ASN A 34 19.97 4.48 3.72
N SER A 35 20.71 3.80 4.60
CA SER A 35 21.98 4.29 5.15
C SER A 35 23.07 4.48 4.09
N LYS A 36 23.04 3.69 3.02
CA LYS A 36 24.06 3.71 1.96
C LYS A 36 23.72 4.63 0.78
N GLY A 37 22.48 5.10 0.66
CA GLY A 37 22.06 5.98 -0.43
C GLY A 37 22.14 5.32 -1.82
N PHE A 38 22.06 4.00 -1.88
CA PHE A 38 22.01 3.25 -3.14
C PHE A 38 20.58 2.89 -3.52
N LEU A 39 20.37 2.64 -4.81
CA LEU A 39 19.20 2.01 -5.38
C LEU A 39 19.40 0.48 -5.39
N ALA A 40 18.33 -0.27 -5.67
CA ALA A 40 18.39 -1.73 -5.76
C ALA A 40 19.38 -2.25 -6.82
N ASN A 41 19.65 -1.46 -7.88
CA ASN A 41 20.63 -1.79 -8.92
C ASN A 41 22.10 -1.48 -8.52
N GLY A 42 22.34 -1.02 -7.28
CA GLY A 42 23.67 -0.65 -6.80
C GLY A 42 24.13 0.75 -7.19
N ASN A 43 23.37 1.49 -8.01
CA ASN A 43 23.69 2.87 -8.35
C ASN A 43 23.43 3.80 -7.16
N SER A 44 24.24 4.84 -7.02
CA SER A 44 24.02 5.89 -6.02
C SER A 44 22.97 6.89 -6.47
N CYS A 45 22.11 7.31 -5.54
CA CYS A 45 21.29 8.50 -5.75
C CYS A 45 22.21 9.73 -5.73
N ARG A 46 22.19 10.55 -6.78
CA ARG A 46 23.16 11.65 -6.99
C ARG A 46 23.48 12.50 -5.74
N LEU A 47 22.45 13.06 -5.09
CA LEU A 47 22.60 13.97 -3.94
C LEU A 47 21.81 13.46 -2.74
N ASN A 48 20.51 13.19 -2.95
CA ASN A 48 19.59 12.70 -1.93
C ASN A 48 18.59 11.75 -2.61
N CYS A 49 18.43 10.52 -2.09
CA CYS A 49 17.42 9.58 -2.58
C CYS A 49 16.03 10.08 -2.17
N ARG A 50 15.38 10.89 -3.01
CA ARG A 50 13.97 11.24 -2.81
C ARG A 50 13.11 9.99 -2.95
N THR A 51 12.54 9.54 -1.84
CA THR A 51 11.83 8.26 -1.77
C THR A 51 10.32 8.48 -1.72
N PHE A 52 9.59 7.75 -2.55
CA PHE A 52 8.13 7.60 -2.48
C PHE A 52 7.78 6.11 -2.42
N PHE A 53 6.54 5.80 -2.04
CA PHE A 53 6.10 4.43 -1.82
C PHE A 53 4.94 4.07 -2.74
N ARG A 54 4.96 2.81 -3.19
CA ARG A 54 3.81 2.18 -3.81
C ARG A 54 3.32 1.09 -2.88
N VAL A 55 2.03 1.09 -2.60
CA VAL A 55 1.37 0.13 -1.73
C VAL A 55 0.37 -0.65 -2.56
N CYS A 56 0.46 -1.96 -2.48
CA CYS A 56 -0.41 -2.89 -3.17
C CYS A 56 -1.09 -3.79 -2.14
N LEU A 57 -2.40 -3.67 -2.02
CA LEU A 57 -3.22 -4.47 -1.11
C LEU A 57 -3.97 -5.56 -1.92
N LYS A 58 -3.94 -6.79 -1.42
CA LYS A 58 -4.54 -7.95 -2.09
C LYS A 58 -4.97 -9.04 -1.12
N ASN A 59 -5.60 -10.09 -1.65
CA ASN A 59 -5.98 -11.25 -0.84
C ASN A 59 -4.79 -11.91 -0.18
N TYR A 60 -5.06 -12.54 0.96
CA TYR A 60 -4.08 -13.33 1.67
C TYR A 60 -3.45 -14.41 0.77
N GLN A 61 -2.13 -14.45 0.77
CA GLN A 61 -1.31 -15.51 0.19
C GLN A 61 -0.31 -15.99 1.23
N ALA A 62 -0.13 -17.31 1.35
CA ALA A 62 0.89 -17.88 2.23
C ALA A 62 2.31 -17.46 1.82
N VAL A 63 2.53 -17.29 0.51
CA VAL A 63 3.75 -16.72 -0.08
C VAL A 63 3.33 -15.55 -0.96
N VAL A 64 3.79 -14.34 -0.64
CA VAL A 64 3.38 -13.12 -1.36
C VAL A 64 4.09 -13.05 -2.71
N SER A 65 3.35 -13.25 -3.80
CA SER A 65 3.86 -13.07 -5.17
C SER A 65 3.56 -11.67 -5.72
N PRO A 66 4.33 -11.14 -6.68
CA PRO A 66 3.87 -10.02 -7.49
C PRO A 66 2.55 -10.36 -8.21
N GLY A 67 1.66 -9.37 -8.38
CA GLY A 67 0.36 -9.56 -9.03
C GLY A 67 -0.57 -8.37 -8.83
N ASP A 68 -1.84 -8.52 -9.23
CA ASP A 68 -2.83 -7.44 -9.17
C ASP A 68 -3.23 -7.07 -7.74
N CYS A 69 -3.35 -5.76 -7.49
CA CYS A 69 -3.74 -5.18 -6.21
C CYS A 69 -5.27 -5.15 -6.08
N ILE A 70 -5.89 -6.31 -5.95
CA ILE A 70 -7.36 -6.48 -6.02
C ILE A 70 -8.13 -5.77 -4.90
N PHE A 71 -7.49 -5.46 -3.77
CA PHE A 71 -8.09 -4.69 -2.67
C PHE A 71 -7.80 -3.20 -2.77
N GLY A 72 -6.93 -2.79 -3.69
CA GLY A 72 -6.57 -1.40 -3.94
C GLY A 72 -5.05 -1.20 -4.00
N SER A 73 -4.66 -0.10 -4.62
CA SER A 73 -3.28 0.38 -4.62
C SER A 73 -3.23 1.88 -4.31
N ALA A 74 -2.13 2.31 -3.74
CA ALA A 74 -1.87 3.72 -3.46
C ALA A 74 -0.42 4.06 -3.77
N VAL A 75 -0.20 5.27 -4.27
CA VAL A 75 1.13 5.84 -4.49
C VAL A 75 1.25 7.08 -3.63
N THR A 76 2.28 7.13 -2.79
CA THR A 76 2.51 8.29 -1.95
C THR A 76 3.23 9.39 -2.72
N PRO A 77 3.17 10.63 -2.22
CA PRO A 77 4.16 11.63 -2.59
C PRO A 77 5.58 11.22 -2.19
N VAL A 78 6.56 12.04 -2.57
CA VAL A 78 7.92 11.93 -2.01
C VAL A 78 7.85 12.27 -0.53
N LEU A 79 8.31 11.34 0.31
CA LEU A 79 8.13 11.39 1.76
C LEU A 79 9.33 11.96 2.50
N GLY A 80 10.50 11.78 1.90
CA GLY A 80 11.75 12.14 2.50
C GLY A 80 12.91 11.71 1.61
N THR A 81 14.10 11.85 2.17
CA THR A 81 15.34 11.56 1.47
C THR A 81 16.20 10.60 2.26
N ASN A 82 16.77 9.59 1.59
CA ASN A 82 17.62 8.57 2.22
C ASN A 82 16.92 7.88 3.41
N SER A 83 17.20 8.34 4.64
CA SER A 83 16.60 7.83 5.88
C SER A 83 15.77 8.90 6.56
N PHE A 84 14.53 8.56 6.94
CA PHE A 84 13.63 9.47 7.63
C PHE A 84 12.67 8.70 8.56
N SER A 85 12.24 9.37 9.63
CA SER A 85 11.25 8.83 10.57
C SER A 85 10.16 9.86 10.86
N VAL A 86 8.95 9.38 11.12
CA VAL A 86 7.79 10.23 11.49
C VAL A 86 7.93 10.82 12.89
N LYS A 87 8.70 10.19 13.79
CA LYS A 87 8.93 10.67 15.16
C LYS A 87 9.66 12.02 15.25
N ASN A 88 10.41 12.41 14.22
CA ASN A 88 11.23 13.62 14.23
C ASN A 88 10.52 14.88 13.67
N GLY A 89 9.18 14.91 13.68
CA GLY A 89 8.41 16.09 13.24
C GLY A 89 8.40 16.31 11.72
N GLY A 90 8.69 15.26 10.94
CA GLY A 90 8.59 15.31 9.48
C GLY A 90 7.15 15.52 9.01
N THR A 91 6.97 16.22 7.90
CA THR A 91 5.68 16.58 7.28
C THR A 91 4.85 15.39 6.75
N PHE A 92 5.19 14.15 7.12
CA PHE A 92 4.56 12.92 6.62
C PHE A 92 3.79 12.11 7.67
N GLY A 93 3.19 12.79 8.66
CA GLY A 93 2.32 12.16 9.67
C GLY A 93 0.90 11.82 9.19
N ARG A 94 0.71 11.47 7.90
CA ARG A 94 -0.61 11.09 7.38
C ARG A 94 -0.61 9.63 6.93
N PRO A 95 -1.55 8.80 7.43
CA PRO A 95 -1.68 7.42 6.97
C PRO A 95 -1.94 7.37 5.47
N ILE A 96 -1.39 6.35 4.80
CA ILE A 96 -1.78 5.99 3.45
C ILE A 96 -3.16 5.37 3.53
N ARG A 97 -4.11 5.90 2.77
CA ARG A 97 -5.52 5.45 2.78
C ARG A 97 -5.85 4.70 1.50
N LEU A 98 -6.31 3.47 1.64
CA LEU A 98 -6.83 2.65 0.55
C LEU A 98 -8.34 2.42 0.76
N PRO A 99 -9.21 3.22 0.11
CA PRO A 99 -10.65 3.02 0.21
C PRO A 99 -11.07 1.76 -0.54
N PHE A 100 -12.03 1.01 0.02
CA PHE A 100 -12.60 -0.18 -0.58
C PHE A 100 -14.14 -0.19 -0.48
N ASN A 101 -14.79 -0.92 -1.39
CA ASN A 101 -16.24 -1.01 -1.54
C ASN A 101 -16.76 -2.47 -1.46
N PHE A 102 -16.01 -3.33 -0.76
CA PHE A 102 -16.39 -4.72 -0.47
C PHE A 102 -16.40 -4.98 1.05
N GLY A 103 -17.00 -6.08 1.48
CA GLY A 103 -16.92 -6.52 2.88
C GLY A 103 -15.50 -6.95 3.23
N TRP A 104 -14.93 -6.41 4.30
CA TRP A 104 -13.54 -6.70 4.69
C TRP A 104 -13.36 -8.20 4.98
N PRO A 105 -12.46 -8.92 4.27
CA PRO A 105 -12.31 -10.37 4.38
C PRO A 105 -11.57 -10.82 5.64
N GLY A 106 -11.07 -9.91 6.46
CA GLY A 106 -10.34 -10.18 7.71
C GLY A 106 -8.86 -10.56 7.51
N SER A 107 -8.48 -11.14 6.37
CA SER A 107 -7.10 -11.49 6.03
C SER A 107 -6.64 -10.84 4.73
N PHE A 108 -5.36 -10.44 4.68
CA PHE A 108 -4.80 -9.73 3.53
C PHE A 108 -3.30 -10.01 3.36
N SER A 109 -2.81 -9.67 2.19
CA SER A 109 -1.38 -9.53 1.92
C SER A 109 -1.11 -8.16 1.35
N MET A 110 0.04 -7.60 1.69
CA MET A 110 0.43 -6.26 1.27
C MET A 110 1.87 -6.27 0.78
N ILE A 111 2.11 -5.57 -0.32
CA ILE A 111 3.43 -5.31 -0.86
C ILE A 111 3.65 -3.80 -0.77
N ILE A 112 4.76 -3.41 -0.14
CA ILE A 112 5.20 -2.03 -0.06
C ILE A 112 6.51 -1.93 -0.83
N GLU A 113 6.54 -1.04 -1.81
CA GLU A 113 7.73 -0.77 -2.63
C GLU A 113 8.26 0.63 -2.35
N ALA A 114 9.55 0.74 -2.04
CA ALA A 114 10.23 2.04 -1.98
C ALA A 114 10.87 2.36 -3.35
N TRP A 115 10.63 3.57 -3.84
CA TRP A 115 11.05 4.03 -5.16
C TRP A 115 11.75 5.38 -5.10
N TYR A 116 12.73 5.59 -5.98
CA TYR A 116 13.43 6.86 -6.15
C TYR A 116 12.73 7.75 -7.20
N SER A 117 12.55 9.04 -6.90
CA SER A 117 12.09 10.05 -7.87
C SER A 117 13.22 10.98 -8.34
N PRO A 118 13.50 11.06 -9.65
CA PRO A 118 14.46 11.99 -10.24
C PRO A 118 13.90 13.41 -10.44
N SER A 119 12.60 13.64 -10.27
CA SER A 119 11.96 14.97 -10.38
C SER A 119 11.39 15.44 -9.04
N ALA A 120 11.22 16.76 -8.88
CA ALA A 120 10.61 17.35 -7.68
C ALA A 120 9.08 17.12 -7.63
N ASP A 121 8.47 16.94 -8.79
CA ASP A 121 7.05 16.65 -8.92
C ASP A 121 6.75 15.16 -8.74
N LEU A 122 5.57 14.91 -8.18
CA LEU A 122 4.97 13.60 -8.02
C LEU A 122 4.89 12.89 -9.38
N PRO A 123 4.97 11.55 -9.43
CA PRO A 123 4.39 10.79 -10.53
C PRO A 123 2.85 10.78 -10.42
N VAL A 124 2.21 11.95 -10.24
CA VAL A 124 0.76 12.08 -10.40
C VAL A 124 0.54 12.49 -11.85
N GLY A 125 0.09 11.54 -12.67
CA GLY A 125 -0.32 11.80 -14.06
C GLY A 125 0.78 11.74 -15.12
N LYS A 126 2.06 11.51 -14.77
CA LYS A 126 3.08 11.21 -15.78
C LYS A 126 3.04 9.71 -16.07
N SER A 127 2.73 9.39 -17.32
CA SER A 127 2.78 8.05 -17.93
C SER A 127 3.80 7.15 -17.24
N ILE A 128 3.33 6.03 -16.69
CA ILE A 128 4.11 4.93 -16.08
C ILE A 128 5.16 4.36 -17.05
N TYR A 129 5.17 4.81 -18.32
CA TYR A 129 6.09 4.38 -19.37
C TYR A 129 7.38 5.21 -19.50
N SER A 130 7.64 6.24 -18.67
CA SER A 130 9.03 6.70 -18.57
C SER A 130 9.86 5.61 -17.92
N THR A 131 10.84 5.07 -18.66
CA THR A 131 11.71 3.96 -18.27
C THR A 131 11.99 3.99 -16.76
N PRO A 132 11.68 2.93 -16.00
CA PRO A 132 12.09 2.85 -14.62
C PRO A 132 13.61 2.97 -14.63
N GLN A 133 14.19 3.99 -14.03
CA GLN A 133 15.55 3.84 -13.55
C GLN A 133 15.45 2.84 -12.40
N GLU A 134 15.59 1.58 -12.78
CA GLU A 134 15.35 0.37 -12.00
C GLU A 134 15.96 0.47 -10.61
N GLY A 135 15.12 0.43 -9.59
CA GLY A 135 15.53 0.53 -8.21
C GLY A 135 14.36 0.48 -7.25
N ALA A 136 13.43 -0.45 -7.47
CA ALA A 136 12.36 -0.74 -6.52
C ALA A 136 12.88 -1.68 -5.44
N LEU A 137 12.56 -1.39 -4.18
CA LEU A 137 12.88 -2.25 -3.05
C LEU A 137 11.58 -2.79 -2.50
N TYR A 138 11.49 -4.11 -2.38
CA TYR A 138 10.27 -4.80 -2.04
C TYR A 138 10.27 -5.19 -0.56
N ALA A 139 9.27 -4.73 0.19
CA ALA A 139 8.90 -5.29 1.48
C ALA A 139 7.57 -6.03 1.35
N HIS A 140 7.56 -7.28 1.79
CA HIS A 140 6.40 -8.15 1.74
C HIS A 140 5.85 -8.33 3.15
N PHE A 141 4.57 -8.03 3.32
CA PHE A 141 3.87 -8.17 4.60
C PHE A 141 2.66 -9.08 4.42
N THR A 142 2.54 -10.07 5.28
CA THR A 142 1.35 -10.92 5.40
C THR A 142 0.79 -10.77 6.79
N ASN A 143 -0.52 -10.60 6.91
CA ASN A 143 -1.17 -10.69 8.21
C ASN A 143 -2.05 -11.95 8.27
N ARG A 144 -1.91 -12.72 9.35
CA ARG A 144 -2.66 -13.95 9.63
C ARG A 144 -3.57 -13.83 10.87
N SER A 145 -3.52 -12.73 11.60
CA SER A 145 -4.15 -12.51 12.92
C SER A 145 -4.66 -11.05 13.07
N PRO A 146 -5.46 -10.66 14.07
CA PRO A 146 -6.10 -9.34 14.04
C PRO A 146 -5.05 -8.23 14.09
N LEU A 147 -5.35 -7.09 13.47
CA LEU A 147 -4.51 -5.89 13.51
C LEU A 147 -4.16 -5.60 14.98
N THR A 148 -2.91 -5.83 15.33
CA THR A 148 -2.38 -5.47 16.64
C THR A 148 -1.54 -4.24 16.36
N ASN A 149 -1.72 -3.12 17.06
CA ASN A 149 -0.93 -1.87 16.91
C ASN A 149 0.60 -2.04 17.16
N ALA A 150 1.16 -3.22 16.93
CA ALA A 150 2.53 -3.60 17.08
C ALA A 150 3.28 -3.23 15.79
N PRO A 151 4.46 -2.62 15.89
CA PRO A 151 5.23 -2.26 14.73
C PRO A 151 5.69 -3.50 13.96
N LEU A 152 5.40 -3.54 12.66
CA LEU A 152 5.93 -4.54 11.73
C LEU A 152 7.21 -3.99 11.09
N THR A 153 8.31 -4.71 11.29
CA THR A 153 9.63 -4.33 10.76
C THR A 153 10.08 -5.31 9.68
N ASN A 154 10.52 -4.80 8.53
CA ASN A 154 11.12 -5.62 7.46
C ASN A 154 12.51 -5.10 7.09
N LEU A 155 13.49 -6.00 7.09
CA LEU A 155 14.86 -5.77 6.60
C LEU A 155 14.94 -6.19 5.14
N ILE A 156 14.98 -5.21 4.24
CA ILE A 156 15.07 -5.44 2.80
C ILE A 156 16.55 -5.44 2.42
N ASN A 157 17.02 -6.51 1.78
CA ASN A 157 18.37 -6.63 1.21
C ASN A 157 19.53 -6.23 2.14
N ASN A 158 19.37 -6.41 3.46
CA ASN A 158 20.38 -6.10 4.48
C ASN A 158 20.90 -4.63 4.45
N GLN A 159 20.10 -3.73 3.88
CA GLN A 159 20.45 -2.32 3.68
C GLN A 159 19.31 -1.37 4.03
N TYR A 160 18.05 -1.80 3.87
CA TYR A 160 16.89 -0.95 4.11
C TYR A 160 16.07 -1.49 5.27
N HIS A 161 15.65 -0.59 6.15
CA HIS A 161 14.76 -0.91 7.25
C HIS A 161 13.44 -0.16 7.07
N LEU A 162 12.33 -0.89 7.04
CA LEU A 162 10.99 -0.31 6.97
C LEU A 162 10.20 -0.72 8.22
N THR A 163 9.67 0.26 8.94
CA THR A 163 8.76 0.05 10.07
C THR A 163 7.40 0.65 9.74
N ILE A 164 6.35 -0.19 9.85
CA ILE A 164 4.96 0.21 9.68
C ILE A 164 4.16 -0.12 10.95
N ILE A 165 3.05 0.58 11.14
CA ILE A 165 2.03 0.23 12.15
C ILE A 165 0.70 0.06 11.41
N ASP A 166 -0.03 -1.00 11.76
CA ASP A 166 -1.34 -1.39 11.22
C ASP A 166 -2.50 -1.06 12.17
#